data_AF-A0AAD9Z2W7-F1
#
_entry.id   AF-A0AAD9Z2W7-F1
#
_cell.length_a   1.000
_cell.length_b   1.000
_cell.length_c   1.000
_cell.angle_alpha   90.00
_cell.angle_beta   90.00
_cell.angle_gamma   90.00
#
_symmetry.space_group_name_H-M   'P 1'
#
loop_
_entity.id
_entity.type
_entity.pdbx_description
1 polymer ?
#
loop_
_entity_poly.entity_id
_entity_poly.type
_entity_poly.pdbx_seq_one_letter_code
_entity_poly.pdbx_strand_id
1 'polypeptide(L)'
;MWDSNRTDIKTFIEQQFKNRQFLHNQDDTSKRLAERIYDRLPEQAQGDYAKIQRALEKIDRIIDRTGTSKDIDEAIDEAGQTAKEMAAKDLESLEKQLSTYEIEELNELLAWLYNTSGRFGIDALEAVLYLRFDSRPYKKPLDTKIEGKYSKVLYIDEMGYVCIHAQIRDLITTSKRTVQIDDETPQISATITITKADITTVQNFLWKLCGTATIDQFQFANAASVQSKQAKIQVNQVEALIHVVQQSLALLLRDVDEKSTALVPDAVALLPSFLNELYELSKTEDISDKDREPIVRGVAQLLSEEVYVETYWQQTDNFIKWHDVSPFWKWLEDSNSAQHLEMKQKRWLAGIRKAPNVVLALLKPISTLLARNWLQDEKWDPEGLFDCLEAYLIAVGTSKVSAALIG
;
A
#
# COMPACT_ATOMS: atom_id res chain seq x y z
N MET A 1 -11.66 -36.56 23.09
CA MET A 1 -10.40 -35.94 23.61
C MET A 1 -10.65 -34.80 24.59
N TRP A 2 -11.78 -34.08 24.53
CA TRP A 2 -12.07 -32.93 25.43
C TRP A 2 -12.44 -33.33 26.88
N ASP A 3 -13.11 -34.47 27.07
CA ASP A 3 -13.56 -34.90 28.41
C ASP A 3 -12.45 -35.26 29.40
N SER A 4 -11.25 -35.66 28.92
CA SER A 4 -10.17 -36.05 29.83
C SER A 4 -9.39 -34.87 30.43
N ASN A 5 -9.33 -33.71 29.78
CA ASN A 5 -8.54 -32.56 30.26
C ASN A 5 -9.35 -31.52 31.05
N ARG A 6 -10.69 -31.64 31.10
CA ARG A 6 -11.55 -30.63 31.75
C ARG A 6 -11.26 -30.48 33.25
N THR A 7 -10.94 -31.58 33.92
CA THR A 7 -10.59 -31.61 35.36
C THR A 7 -9.24 -30.94 35.62
N ASP A 8 -8.24 -31.18 34.75
CA ASP A 8 -6.91 -30.58 34.87
C ASP A 8 -6.94 -29.08 34.60
N ILE A 9 -7.75 -28.64 33.63
CA ILE A 9 -7.98 -27.22 33.33
C ILE A 9 -8.64 -26.51 34.50
N LYS A 10 -9.68 -27.11 35.11
CA LYS A 10 -10.31 -26.55 36.31
C LYS A 10 -9.31 -26.44 37.47
N THR A 11 -8.50 -27.47 37.68
CA THR A 11 -7.45 -27.47 38.71
C THR A 11 -6.38 -26.39 38.44
N PHE A 12 -6.00 -26.19 37.18
CA PHE A 12 -5.07 -25.14 36.78
C PHE A 12 -5.64 -23.74 37.03
N ILE A 13 -6.91 -23.51 36.69
CA ILE A 13 -7.61 -22.25 36.99
C ILE A 13 -7.67 -22.06 38.50
N GLU A 14 -8.03 -23.08 39.29
CA GLU A 14 -8.01 -23.01 40.76
C GLU A 14 -6.64 -22.61 41.33
N GLN A 15 -5.55 -23.13 40.77
CA GLN A 15 -4.20 -22.76 41.17
C GLN A 15 -3.87 -21.30 40.80
N GLN A 16 -4.23 -20.85 39.60
CA GLN A 16 -4.04 -19.46 39.18
C GLN A 16 -4.88 -18.49 40.03
N PHE A 17 -6.08 -18.91 40.45
CA PHE A 17 -6.96 -18.16 41.34
C PHE A 17 -6.38 -18.00 42.75
N LYS A 18 -5.84 -19.08 43.33
CA LYS A 18 -5.17 -19.04 44.65
C LYS A 18 -3.98 -18.09 44.68
N ASN A 19 -3.37 -17.81 43.54
CA ASN A 19 -2.24 -16.89 43.44
C ASN A 19 -2.67 -15.42 43.25
N ARG A 20 -3.96 -15.13 43.10
CA ARG A 20 -4.47 -13.80 42.76
C ARG A 20 -5.26 -13.18 43.93
N GLN A 21 -4.83 -12.00 44.36
CA GLN A 21 -5.31 -11.37 45.60
C GLN A 21 -6.76 -10.86 45.53
N PHE A 22 -7.25 -10.42 44.37
CA PHE A 22 -8.59 -9.83 44.25
C PHE A 22 -9.73 -10.84 44.44
N LEU A 23 -9.48 -12.14 44.20
CA LEU A 23 -10.45 -13.23 44.38
C LEU A 23 -10.51 -13.75 45.82
N HIS A 24 -9.58 -13.29 46.69
CA HIS A 24 -9.61 -13.60 48.12
C HIS A 24 -10.59 -12.71 48.89
N ASN A 25 -11.11 -11.65 48.27
CA ASN A 25 -12.16 -10.83 48.87
C ASN A 25 -13.46 -11.66 48.94
N GLN A 26 -14.04 -11.74 50.14
CA GLN A 26 -15.22 -12.54 50.46
C GLN A 26 -16.55 -11.87 50.07
N ASP A 27 -16.50 -10.74 49.37
CA ASP A 27 -17.67 -10.00 48.91
C ASP A 27 -18.41 -10.74 47.80
N ASP A 28 -19.74 -10.56 47.76
CA ASP A 28 -20.62 -11.22 46.80
C ASP A 28 -20.24 -10.94 45.34
N THR A 29 -19.64 -9.78 45.07
CA THR A 29 -19.14 -9.37 43.76
C THR A 29 -17.95 -10.20 43.30
N SER A 30 -16.95 -10.43 44.17
CA SER A 30 -15.80 -11.27 43.86
C SER A 30 -16.16 -12.75 43.71
N LYS A 31 -17.12 -13.25 44.51
CA LYS A 31 -17.63 -14.63 44.37
C LYS A 31 -18.35 -14.87 43.04
N ARG A 32 -19.26 -13.97 42.66
CA ARG A 32 -19.96 -14.03 41.36
C ARG A 32 -19.02 -13.87 40.17
N LEU A 33 -17.93 -13.14 40.35
CA LEU A 33 -16.89 -13.02 39.33
C LEU A 33 -16.11 -14.33 39.19
N ALA A 34 -15.74 -14.94 40.31
CA ALA A 34 -15.05 -16.22 40.32
C ALA A 34 -15.87 -17.31 39.63
N GLU A 35 -17.15 -17.44 39.98
CA GLU A 35 -18.08 -18.40 39.38
C GLU A 35 -18.16 -18.23 37.85
N ARG A 36 -18.32 -16.99 37.37
CA ARG A 36 -18.36 -16.73 35.92
C ARG A 36 -17.09 -17.15 35.19
N ILE A 37 -15.92 -16.89 35.76
CA ILE A 37 -14.65 -17.29 35.15
C ILE A 37 -14.53 -18.82 35.16
N TYR A 38 -14.92 -19.49 36.24
CA TYR A 38 -14.92 -20.96 36.31
C TYR A 38 -15.81 -21.63 35.29
N ASP A 39 -16.98 -21.05 35.01
CA ASP A 39 -17.94 -21.64 34.11
C ASP A 39 -17.60 -21.36 32.65
N ARG A 40 -17.26 -20.11 32.32
CA ARG A 40 -17.12 -19.68 30.92
C ARG A 40 -15.71 -19.84 30.35
N LEU A 41 -14.67 -19.52 31.14
CA LEU A 41 -13.31 -19.45 30.62
C LEU A 41 -12.75 -20.79 30.10
N PRO A 42 -12.98 -21.95 30.76
CA PRO A 42 -12.56 -23.25 30.23
C PRO A 42 -13.20 -23.59 28.88
N GLU A 43 -14.48 -23.23 28.73
CA GLU A 43 -15.24 -23.52 27.52
C GLU A 43 -14.79 -22.64 26.35
N GLN A 44 -14.57 -21.35 26.62
CA GLN A 44 -14.04 -20.42 25.64
C GLN A 44 -12.62 -20.79 25.22
N ALA A 45 -11.72 -21.07 26.15
CA ALA A 45 -10.34 -21.41 25.83
C ALA A 45 -10.16 -22.77 25.11
N GLN A 46 -11.21 -23.59 25.01
CA GLN A 46 -11.20 -24.91 24.37
C GLN A 46 -10.09 -25.87 24.84
N GLY A 47 -9.55 -25.65 26.05
CA GLY A 47 -8.46 -26.43 26.63
C GLY A 47 -7.05 -25.92 26.39
N ASP A 48 -6.91 -24.71 25.85
CA ASP A 48 -5.61 -24.05 25.69
C ASP A 48 -5.21 -23.30 26.98
N TYR A 49 -4.26 -23.86 27.73
CA TYR A 49 -3.73 -23.28 28.96
C TYR A 49 -3.13 -21.88 28.75
N ALA A 50 -2.55 -21.60 27.57
CA ALA A 50 -1.97 -20.28 27.28
C ALA A 50 -3.07 -19.22 27.08
N LYS A 51 -4.20 -19.57 26.46
CA LYS A 51 -5.36 -18.68 26.36
C LYS A 51 -5.97 -18.38 27.72
N ILE A 52 -6.08 -19.39 28.58
CA ILE A 52 -6.55 -19.23 29.97
C ILE A 52 -5.64 -18.27 30.72
N GLN A 53 -4.33 -18.49 30.67
CA GLN A 53 -3.37 -17.63 31.36
C GLN A 53 -3.45 -16.17 30.90
N ARG A 54 -3.48 -15.92 29.58
CA ARG A 54 -3.59 -14.56 29.03
C ARG A 54 -4.90 -13.88 29.43
N ALA A 55 -6.02 -14.59 29.37
CA ALA A 55 -7.31 -14.05 29.75
C ALA A 55 -7.35 -13.68 31.24
N LEU A 56 -6.79 -14.52 32.10
CA LEU A 56 -6.65 -14.21 33.52
C LEU A 56 -5.76 -12.97 33.72
N GLU A 57 -4.56 -12.91 33.12
CA GLU A 57 -3.69 -11.72 33.20
C GLU A 57 -4.39 -10.44 32.73
N LYS A 58 -5.23 -10.52 31.70
CA LYS A 58 -6.06 -9.40 31.24
C LYS A 58 -7.10 -8.99 32.29
N ILE A 59 -7.78 -9.95 32.90
CA ILE A 59 -8.77 -9.71 33.96
C ILE A 59 -8.12 -9.00 35.17
N ASP A 60 -6.92 -9.40 35.60
CA ASP A 60 -6.20 -8.72 36.68
C ASP A 60 -5.99 -7.24 36.36
N ARG A 61 -5.50 -6.95 35.15
CA ARG A 61 -5.27 -5.56 34.71
C ARG A 61 -6.55 -4.75 34.66
N ILE A 62 -7.67 -5.36 34.28
CA ILE A 62 -8.98 -4.69 34.26
C ILE A 62 -9.39 -4.32 35.68
N ILE A 63 -9.22 -5.24 36.63
CA ILE A 63 -9.60 -5.05 38.04
C ILE A 63 -8.71 -4.00 38.71
N ASP A 64 -7.40 -4.06 38.48
CA ASP A 64 -6.45 -3.06 38.97
C ASP A 64 -6.78 -1.65 38.48
N ARG A 65 -7.36 -1.54 37.27
CA ARG A 65 -7.77 -0.28 36.64
C ARG A 65 -9.22 0.12 36.93
N THR A 66 -9.89 -0.53 37.88
CA THR A 66 -11.32 -0.30 38.21
C THR A 66 -12.25 -0.47 37.00
N GLY A 67 -11.94 -1.41 36.12
CA GLY A 67 -12.75 -1.76 34.97
C GLY A 67 -14.10 -2.37 35.36
N THR A 68 -15.02 -2.40 34.41
CA THR A 68 -16.40 -2.82 34.61
C THR A 68 -16.57 -4.33 34.47
N SER A 69 -17.68 -4.87 34.99
CA SER A 69 -18.04 -6.28 34.75
C SER A 69 -18.13 -6.62 33.26
N LYS A 70 -18.47 -5.65 32.41
CA LYS A 70 -18.54 -5.84 30.96
C LYS A 70 -17.16 -6.07 30.37
N ASP A 71 -16.15 -5.33 30.83
CA ASP A 71 -14.76 -5.49 30.38
C ASP A 71 -14.21 -6.89 30.72
N ILE A 72 -14.64 -7.44 31.87
CA ILE A 72 -14.29 -8.81 32.27
C ILE A 72 -15.01 -9.85 31.40
N ASP A 73 -16.30 -9.67 31.14
CA ASP A 73 -17.04 -10.57 30.23
C ASP A 73 -16.42 -10.54 28.82
N GLU A 74 -15.99 -9.38 28.33
CA GLU A 74 -15.24 -9.24 27.07
C GLU A 74 -13.89 -9.97 27.10
N ALA A 75 -13.14 -9.89 28.20
CA ALA A 75 -11.87 -10.62 28.36
C ALA A 75 -12.05 -12.15 28.38
N ILE A 76 -13.16 -12.64 28.92
CA ILE A 76 -13.52 -14.07 28.89
C ILE A 76 -13.91 -14.48 27.47
N ASP A 77 -14.71 -13.67 26.77
CA ASP A 77 -15.14 -13.96 25.39
C ASP A 77 -13.99 -13.87 24.37
N GLU A 78 -12.96 -13.08 24.65
CA GLU A 78 -11.71 -13.07 23.88
C GLU A 78 -10.90 -14.35 24.00
N ALA A 79 -11.00 -15.08 25.11
CA ALA A 79 -10.31 -16.35 25.27
C ALA A 79 -10.81 -17.41 24.26
N GLY A 80 -12.04 -17.25 23.74
CA GLY A 80 -12.60 -18.11 22.70
C GLY A 80 -12.27 -17.70 21.28
N GLN A 81 -11.73 -16.50 21.11
CA GLN A 81 -11.46 -15.98 19.78
C GLN A 81 -10.18 -16.60 19.19
N THR A 82 -10.22 -16.77 17.87
CA THR A 82 -9.04 -17.07 17.06
C THR A 82 -8.19 -15.82 16.90
N ALA A 83 -6.90 -16.00 16.56
CA ALA A 83 -6.01 -14.88 16.27
C ALA A 83 -6.58 -13.94 15.18
N LYS A 84 -7.30 -14.50 14.20
CA LYS A 84 -7.95 -13.76 13.12
C LYS A 84 -9.15 -12.94 13.61
N GLU A 85 -9.97 -13.47 14.51
CA GLU A 85 -11.11 -12.74 15.09
C GLU A 85 -10.65 -11.60 16.00
N MET A 86 -9.60 -11.82 16.80
CA MET A 86 -8.98 -10.76 17.60
C MET A 86 -8.40 -9.67 16.70
N ALA A 87 -7.69 -10.05 15.63
CA ALA A 87 -7.15 -9.12 14.65
C ALA A 87 -8.24 -8.29 13.95
N ALA A 88 -9.39 -8.90 13.63
CA ALA A 88 -10.52 -8.20 13.03
C ALA A 88 -11.14 -7.16 14.00
N LYS A 89 -11.28 -7.51 15.29
CA LYS A 89 -11.72 -6.56 16.31
C LYS A 89 -10.72 -5.44 16.54
N ASP A 90 -9.43 -5.77 16.53
CA ASP A 90 -8.36 -4.79 16.65
C ASP A 90 -8.37 -3.78 15.50
N LEU A 91 -8.62 -4.26 14.28
CA LEU A 91 -8.79 -3.42 13.09
C LEU A 91 -10.03 -2.52 13.21
N GLU A 92 -11.19 -3.08 13.56
CA GLU A 92 -12.43 -2.30 13.74
C GLU A 92 -12.29 -1.25 14.86
N SER A 93 -11.62 -1.62 15.96
CA SER A 93 -11.31 -0.67 17.04
C SER A 93 -10.39 0.44 16.56
N LEU A 94 -9.40 0.13 15.70
CA LEU A 94 -8.46 1.10 15.19
C LEU A 94 -9.15 2.08 14.22
N GLU A 95 -10.01 1.59 13.32
CA GLU A 95 -10.83 2.40 12.41
C GLU A 95 -11.77 3.38 13.15
N LYS A 96 -12.16 3.08 14.39
CA LYS A 96 -12.97 3.98 15.23
C LYS A 96 -12.13 5.02 15.98
N GLN A 97 -10.85 4.74 16.22
CA GLN A 97 -9.96 5.58 17.01
C GLN A 97 -9.15 6.55 16.15
N LEU A 98 -8.76 6.13 14.95
CA LEU A 98 -7.98 6.95 14.03
C LEU A 98 -8.85 7.98 13.32
N SER A 99 -8.26 9.15 13.08
CA SER A 99 -8.86 10.15 12.19
C SER A 99 -8.77 9.71 10.73
N THR A 100 -9.61 10.28 9.85
CA THR A 100 -9.58 10.02 8.40
C THR A 100 -8.17 10.17 7.82
N TYR A 101 -7.44 11.23 8.22
CA TYR A 101 -6.09 11.48 7.76
C TYR A 101 -5.08 10.43 8.22
N GLU A 102 -5.22 9.91 9.44
CA GLU A 102 -4.36 8.83 9.96
C GLU A 102 -4.66 7.49 9.28
N ILE A 103 -5.91 7.27 8.88
CA ILE A 103 -6.29 6.08 8.09
C ILE A 103 -5.75 6.19 6.67
N GLU A 104 -5.79 7.37 6.04
CA GLU A 104 -5.16 7.61 4.74
C GLU A 104 -3.64 7.45 4.79
N GLU A 105 -2.98 7.98 5.82
CA GLU A 105 -1.55 7.76 6.07
C GLU A 105 -1.23 6.27 6.20
N LEU A 106 -1.99 5.54 7.02
CA LEU A 106 -1.79 4.10 7.21
C LEU A 106 -2.04 3.32 5.91
N ASN A 107 -3.07 3.66 5.14
CA ASN A 107 -3.35 3.01 3.86
C ASN A 107 -2.26 3.26 2.81
N GLU A 108 -1.66 4.46 2.81
CA GLU A 108 -0.49 4.74 1.97
C GLU A 108 0.68 3.82 2.34
N LEU A 109 1.03 3.71 3.63
CA LEU A 109 2.08 2.80 4.10
C LEU A 109 1.78 1.34 3.69
N LEU A 110 0.53 0.92 3.85
CA LEU A 110 0.11 -0.43 3.50
C LEU A 110 0.16 -0.68 1.98
N ALA A 111 -0.10 0.32 1.13
CA ALA A 111 0.01 0.17 -0.32
C ALA A 111 1.43 -0.22 -0.76
N TRP A 112 2.45 0.36 -0.11
CA TRP A 112 3.85 0.04 -0.35
C TRP A 112 4.25 -1.29 0.29
N LEU A 113 3.85 -1.53 1.54
CA LEU A 113 4.23 -2.74 2.29
C LEU A 113 3.53 -4.03 1.83
N TYR A 114 2.32 -3.92 1.24
CA TYR A 114 1.52 -5.09 0.91
C TYR A 114 2.06 -5.86 -0.29
N ASN A 115 2.49 -5.14 -1.33
CA ASN A 115 2.96 -5.72 -2.59
C ASN A 115 4.46 -6.09 -2.54
N THR A 116 5.16 -5.75 -1.46
CA THR A 116 6.56 -6.10 -1.33
C THR A 116 6.76 -7.40 -0.56
N SER A 117 7.59 -8.27 -1.12
CA SER A 117 8.42 -9.18 -0.33
C SER A 117 9.56 -8.43 0.36
N GLY A 118 9.88 -7.23 -0.13
CA GLY A 118 10.84 -6.28 0.42
C GLY A 118 10.39 -5.63 1.73
N ARG A 119 11.39 -5.36 2.56
CA ARG A 119 11.27 -4.73 3.87
C ARG A 119 11.64 -3.25 3.72
N PHE A 120 10.76 -2.33 4.10
CA PHE A 120 11.07 -0.90 4.01
C PHE A 120 11.63 -0.37 5.32
N GLY A 121 12.69 0.43 5.22
CA GLY A 121 13.19 1.24 6.32
C GLY A 121 12.22 2.37 6.66
N ILE A 122 12.33 2.90 7.88
CA ILE A 122 11.51 4.02 8.34
C ILE A 122 11.70 5.25 7.41
N ASP A 123 12.94 5.59 7.08
CA ASP A 123 13.26 6.76 6.24
C ASP A 123 12.63 6.67 4.84
N ALA A 124 12.61 5.47 4.24
CA ALA A 124 11.96 5.23 2.95
C ALA A 124 10.43 5.41 3.05
N LEU A 125 9.80 4.95 4.14
CA LEU A 125 8.37 5.15 4.36
C LEU A 125 8.03 6.60 4.70
N GLU A 126 8.91 7.34 5.38
CA GLU A 126 8.74 8.78 5.57
C GLU A 126 8.81 9.52 4.23
N ALA A 127 9.72 9.11 3.34
CA ALA A 127 9.78 9.61 1.97
C ALA A 127 8.51 9.31 1.18
N VAL A 128 7.93 8.10 1.30
CA VAL A 128 6.63 7.73 0.72
C VAL A 128 5.53 8.69 1.17
N LEU A 129 5.42 8.92 2.49
CA LEU A 129 4.40 9.82 3.03
C LEU A 129 4.60 11.25 2.55
N TYR A 130 5.84 11.71 2.48
CA TYR A 130 6.17 13.03 1.96
C TYR A 130 5.75 13.18 0.48
N LEU A 131 6.01 12.17 -0.37
CA LEU A 131 5.59 12.17 -1.77
C LEU A 131 4.07 12.23 -1.94
N ARG A 132 3.33 11.56 -1.04
CA ARG A 132 1.86 11.51 -1.11
C ARG A 132 1.20 12.79 -0.59
N PHE A 133 1.69 13.35 0.50
CA PHE A 133 1.01 14.40 1.25
C PHE A 133 1.66 15.78 1.15
N ASP A 134 2.78 15.92 0.43
CA ASP A 134 3.50 17.19 0.17
C ASP A 134 3.72 18.06 1.42
N SER A 135 3.83 17.43 2.59
CA SER A 135 3.86 18.12 3.88
C SER A 135 4.95 17.55 4.78
N ARG A 136 5.60 18.44 5.54
CA ARG A 136 6.58 18.05 6.58
C ARG A 136 5.90 17.10 7.56
N PRO A 137 6.62 16.05 8.02
CA PRO A 137 6.02 14.96 8.76
C PRO A 137 5.38 15.52 10.03
N TYR A 138 4.10 15.20 10.17
CA TYR A 138 3.44 14.78 11.40
C TYR A 138 4.14 15.17 12.70
N LYS A 139 3.40 15.79 13.64
CA LYS A 139 3.89 16.21 14.98
C LYS A 139 4.68 15.15 15.79
N LYS A 140 4.75 13.90 15.33
CA LYS A 140 5.55 12.80 15.88
C LYS A 140 6.24 12.00 14.76
N PRO A 141 7.50 11.54 14.99
CA PRO A 141 8.22 10.60 14.13
C PRO A 141 7.41 9.33 13.78
N LEU A 142 7.66 8.75 12.60
CA LEU A 142 6.91 7.60 12.10
C LEU A 142 7.09 6.35 12.97
N ASP A 143 8.30 6.08 13.46
CA ASP A 143 8.59 4.98 14.39
C ASP A 143 7.68 5.01 15.63
N THR A 144 7.52 6.19 16.23
CA THR A 144 6.69 6.44 17.40
C THR A 144 5.21 6.22 17.10
N LYS A 145 4.78 6.51 15.86
CA LYS A 145 3.42 6.20 15.41
C LYS A 145 3.23 4.71 15.20
N ILE A 146 4.22 4.02 14.61
CA ILE A 146 4.17 2.57 14.40
C ILE A 146 4.12 1.83 15.73
N GLU A 147 5.01 2.13 16.67
CA GLU A 147 5.02 1.52 18.00
C GLU A 147 3.81 1.93 18.86
N GLY A 148 3.23 3.10 18.58
CA GLY A 148 2.07 3.63 19.27
C GLY A 148 0.76 3.28 18.57
N LYS A 149 0.31 4.21 17.71
CA LYS A 149 -1.03 4.20 17.11
C LYS A 149 -1.24 3.07 16.11
N TYR A 150 -0.23 2.73 15.32
CA TYR A 150 -0.34 1.74 14.24
C TYR A 150 0.12 0.34 14.64
N SER A 151 0.47 0.14 15.92
CA SER A 151 1.07 -1.08 16.47
C SER A 151 0.19 -2.34 16.32
N LYS A 152 -1.12 -2.16 16.13
CA LYS A 152 -2.05 -3.26 15.87
C LYS A 152 -1.95 -3.82 14.45
N VAL A 153 -1.40 -3.03 13.52
CA VAL A 153 -1.33 -3.34 12.08
C VAL A 153 0.13 -3.51 11.63
N LEU A 154 1.01 -2.63 12.10
CA LEU A 154 2.42 -2.55 11.74
C LEU A 154 3.32 -2.79 12.94
N TYR A 155 4.50 -3.36 12.70
CA TYR A 155 5.58 -3.47 13.68
C TYR A 155 6.93 -3.23 13.02
N ILE A 156 7.93 -2.88 13.82
CA ILE A 156 9.33 -2.77 13.39
C ILE A 156 10.04 -4.07 13.79
N ASP A 157 10.71 -4.72 12.85
CA ASP A 157 11.45 -5.96 13.10
C ASP A 157 12.82 -5.69 13.74
N GLU A 158 13.52 -6.75 14.14
CA GLU A 158 14.84 -6.65 14.80
C GLU A 158 15.91 -5.96 13.93
N MET A 159 15.70 -5.89 12.62
CA MET A 159 16.60 -5.24 11.66
C MET A 159 16.18 -3.80 11.36
N GLY A 160 15.14 -3.27 12.03
CA GLY A 160 14.67 -1.89 11.86
C GLY A 160 13.71 -1.70 10.69
N TYR A 161 13.19 -2.77 10.10
CA TYR A 161 12.24 -2.67 8.99
C TYR A 161 10.79 -2.75 9.42
N VAL A 162 9.94 -1.99 8.74
CA VAL A 162 8.50 -2.00 9.01
C VAL A 162 7.82 -3.17 8.30
N CYS A 163 6.99 -3.91 9.04
CA CYS A 163 6.30 -5.10 8.58
C CYS A 163 4.81 -5.06 8.95
N ILE A 164 3.97 -5.71 8.14
CA ILE A 164 2.54 -5.93 8.45
C ILE A 164 2.41 -7.19 9.31
N HIS A 165 1.58 -7.15 10.36
CA HIS A 165 1.23 -8.36 11.11
C HIS A 165 0.54 -9.39 10.20
N ALA A 166 1.06 -10.62 10.16
CA ALA A 166 0.55 -11.68 9.27
C ALA A 166 -0.96 -11.93 9.42
N GLN A 167 -1.47 -11.89 10.65
CA GLN A 167 -2.89 -12.05 10.97
C GLN A 167 -3.80 -10.91 10.47
N ILE A 168 -3.23 -9.74 10.22
CA ILE A 168 -3.94 -8.55 9.69
C ILE A 168 -3.89 -8.54 8.16
N ARG A 169 -2.83 -9.09 7.56
CA ARG A 169 -2.60 -9.04 6.10
C ARG A 169 -3.81 -9.51 5.30
N ASP A 170 -4.42 -10.62 5.66
CA ASP A 170 -5.60 -11.15 4.96
C ASP A 170 -6.90 -10.36 5.22
N LEU A 171 -6.95 -9.58 6.30
CA LEU A 171 -8.13 -8.84 6.72
C LEU A 171 -8.24 -7.48 6.02
N ILE A 172 -7.10 -6.88 5.68
CA ILE A 172 -7.04 -5.57 5.03
C ILE A 172 -7.14 -5.68 3.50
N THR A 173 -6.91 -6.85 2.91
CA THR A 173 -6.96 -7.03 1.45
C THR A 173 -8.39 -7.04 0.94
N THR A 174 -8.68 -6.17 -0.02
CA THR A 174 -9.93 -6.22 -0.79
C THR A 174 -9.63 -6.60 -2.24
N SER A 175 -10.20 -7.71 -2.70
CA SER A 175 -10.01 -8.20 -4.08
C SER A 175 -10.87 -7.50 -5.12
N LYS A 176 -11.91 -6.77 -4.70
CA LYS A 176 -12.74 -5.99 -5.63
C LYS A 176 -12.13 -4.61 -5.72
N ARG A 177 -11.81 -4.16 -6.95
CA ARG A 177 -11.61 -2.74 -7.26
C ARG A 177 -12.76 -2.01 -6.61
N THR A 178 -12.48 -1.22 -5.57
CA THR A 178 -13.42 -0.20 -5.16
C THR A 178 -13.48 0.65 -6.39
N VAL A 179 -14.57 0.56 -7.16
CA VAL A 179 -14.81 1.54 -8.21
C VAL A 179 -14.76 2.87 -7.47
N GLN A 180 -13.61 3.53 -7.50
CA GLN A 180 -13.54 4.96 -7.36
C GLN A 180 -14.41 5.38 -8.52
N ILE A 181 -15.66 5.66 -8.18
CA ILE A 181 -16.56 6.39 -9.04
C ILE A 181 -15.77 7.67 -9.29
N ASP A 182 -15.10 7.67 -10.44
CA ASP A 182 -14.27 8.73 -10.97
C ASP A 182 -15.07 10.00 -10.80
N ASP A 183 -14.66 10.85 -9.87
CA ASP A 183 -15.04 12.25 -9.71
C ASP A 183 -16.49 12.62 -10.14
N GLU A 184 -17.47 11.75 -9.87
CA GLU A 184 -18.88 12.13 -9.86
C GLU A 184 -19.08 12.86 -8.53
N THR A 185 -18.45 14.04 -8.42
CA THR A 185 -19.28 15.17 -8.01
C THR A 185 -20.54 15.05 -8.87
N PRO A 186 -21.73 14.85 -8.28
CA PRO A 186 -22.94 14.70 -9.07
C PRO A 186 -23.11 15.97 -9.90
N GLN A 187 -22.68 15.91 -11.16
CA GLN A 187 -22.77 17.04 -12.07
C GLN A 187 -24.21 17.09 -12.56
N ILE A 188 -24.97 18.00 -11.97
CA ILE A 188 -26.26 18.39 -12.53
C ILE A 188 -25.94 19.31 -13.72
N SER A 189 -25.86 18.72 -14.92
CA SER A 189 -25.82 19.50 -16.16
C SER A 189 -27.24 19.68 -16.70
N ALA A 190 -27.59 20.92 -17.04
CA ALA A 190 -28.87 21.25 -17.67
C ALA A 190 -28.61 22.11 -18.90
N THR A 191 -28.98 21.61 -20.07
CA THR A 191 -28.87 22.35 -21.33
C THR A 191 -30.23 22.96 -21.67
N ILE A 192 -30.30 24.30 -21.68
CA ILE A 192 -31.53 25.03 -22.03
C ILE A 192 -31.40 25.56 -23.46
N THR A 193 -32.19 25.01 -24.37
CA THR A 193 -32.23 25.45 -25.77
C THR A 193 -33.42 26.37 -25.99
N ILE A 194 -33.17 27.65 -26.22
CA ILE A 194 -34.22 28.64 -26.52
C ILE A 194 -34.40 28.73 -28.04
N THR A 195 -35.54 28.27 -28.55
CA THR A 195 -35.89 28.41 -29.97
C THR A 195 -37.08 29.36 -30.13
N LYS A 196 -36.92 30.39 -30.96
CA LYS A 196 -37.94 31.41 -31.31
C LYS A 196 -38.42 32.29 -30.12
N ALA A 197 -37.50 32.97 -29.44
CA ALA A 197 -37.82 33.99 -28.44
C ALA A 197 -37.26 35.36 -28.85
N ASP A 198 -37.98 36.44 -28.54
CA ASP A 198 -37.45 37.81 -28.69
C ASP A 198 -36.40 38.11 -27.61
N ILE A 199 -35.54 39.09 -27.91
CA ILE A 199 -34.38 39.46 -27.07
C ILE A 199 -34.80 39.82 -25.64
N THR A 200 -35.91 40.54 -25.49
CA THR A 200 -36.43 40.97 -24.19
C THR A 200 -36.86 39.78 -23.34
N THR A 201 -37.47 38.77 -23.95
CA THR A 201 -37.89 37.53 -23.30
C THR A 201 -36.70 36.69 -22.87
N VAL A 202 -35.66 36.58 -23.72
CA VAL A 202 -34.41 35.88 -23.38
C VAL A 202 -33.68 36.59 -22.23
N GLN A 203 -33.58 37.92 -22.28
CA GLN A 203 -32.95 38.71 -21.21
C GLN A 203 -33.68 38.52 -19.87
N ASN A 204 -35.00 38.64 -19.86
CA ASN A 204 -35.79 38.43 -18.65
C ASN A 204 -35.69 37.00 -18.10
N PHE A 205 -35.60 36.00 -18.98
CA PHE A 205 -35.41 34.60 -18.58
C PHE A 205 -34.04 34.38 -17.91
N LEU A 206 -32.95 34.83 -18.55
CA LEU A 206 -31.60 34.70 -17.99
C LEU A 206 -31.46 35.50 -16.69
N TRP A 207 -32.08 36.68 -16.60
CA TRP A 207 -32.05 37.49 -15.39
C TRP A 207 -32.81 36.85 -14.23
N LYS A 208 -33.97 36.24 -14.51
CA LYS A 208 -34.70 35.44 -13.52
C LYS A 208 -33.92 34.22 -13.08
N LEU A 209 -33.30 33.48 -14.02
CA LEU A 209 -32.52 32.29 -13.72
C LEU A 209 -31.30 32.63 -12.84
N CYS A 210 -30.51 33.64 -13.22
CA CYS A 210 -29.37 34.12 -12.45
C CYS A 210 -29.81 34.70 -11.09
N GLY A 211 -30.94 35.42 -11.04
CA GLY A 211 -31.52 35.94 -9.79
C GLY A 211 -31.96 34.81 -8.85
N THR A 212 -32.58 33.76 -9.35
CA THR A 212 -32.98 32.59 -8.53
C THR A 212 -31.79 31.72 -8.11
N ALA A 213 -30.71 31.70 -8.89
CA ALA A 213 -29.49 30.96 -8.56
C ALA A 213 -28.58 31.69 -7.55
N THR A 214 -28.74 33.01 -7.40
CA THR A 214 -27.94 33.86 -6.49
C THR A 214 -28.66 34.17 -5.17
N ILE A 215 -29.95 33.88 -5.06
CA ILE A 215 -30.70 33.95 -3.80
C ILE A 215 -30.50 32.62 -3.06
N ASP A 216 -30.20 32.70 -1.77
CA ASP A 216 -30.00 31.62 -0.76
C ASP A 216 -31.15 30.58 -0.62
N GLN A 217 -31.94 30.35 -1.66
CA GLN A 217 -33.04 29.40 -1.75
C GLN A 217 -32.74 28.16 -2.60
N PHE A 218 -31.57 28.06 -3.25
CA PHE A 218 -31.03 26.76 -3.67
C PHE A 218 -30.45 26.02 -2.44
N GLN A 219 -31.31 25.78 -1.46
CA GLN A 219 -30.97 24.94 -0.32
C GLN A 219 -30.96 23.49 -0.80
N PHE A 220 -29.80 23.01 -1.26
CA PHE A 220 -29.46 21.60 -1.09
C PHE A 220 -29.31 21.39 0.41
N ALA A 221 -30.44 21.27 1.11
CA ALA A 221 -30.48 21.05 2.54
C ALA A 221 -29.57 19.85 2.86
N ASN A 222 -28.41 20.15 3.44
CA ASN A 222 -27.48 19.24 4.08
C ASN A 222 -27.37 17.85 3.44
N ALA A 223 -26.79 17.77 2.24
CA ALA A 223 -26.10 16.55 1.81
C ALA A 223 -24.83 16.26 2.64
N ALA A 224 -24.56 17.05 3.69
CA ALA A 224 -23.65 16.67 4.78
C ALA A 224 -24.16 15.47 5.62
N SER A 225 -25.32 14.89 5.27
CA SER A 225 -25.73 13.56 5.71
C SER A 225 -25.56 12.48 4.62
N VAL A 226 -24.66 12.66 3.65
CA VAL A 226 -23.93 11.50 3.15
C VAL A 226 -23.22 10.97 4.39
N GLN A 227 -23.72 9.86 4.94
CA GLN A 227 -23.03 9.08 5.97
C GLN A 227 -21.56 9.10 5.59
N SER A 228 -20.72 9.84 6.34
CA SER A 228 -19.29 9.85 6.09
C SER A 228 -18.90 8.39 6.10
N LYS A 229 -18.61 7.80 4.92
CA LYS A 229 -18.12 6.42 4.85
C LYS A 229 -16.93 6.43 5.77
N GLN A 230 -17.06 5.78 6.93
CA GLN A 230 -16.00 5.72 7.90
C GLN A 230 -14.77 5.20 7.14
N ALA A 231 -13.69 5.98 7.15
CA ALA A 231 -12.49 5.61 6.43
C ALA A 231 -12.06 4.22 6.94
N LYS A 232 -11.76 3.32 6.01
CA LYS A 232 -11.41 1.94 6.32
C LYS A 232 -9.93 1.71 6.14
N ILE A 233 -9.36 0.88 7.00
CA ILE A 233 -7.99 0.42 6.86
C ILE A 233 -8.04 -0.78 5.91
N GLN A 234 -7.64 -0.54 4.66
CA GLN A 234 -7.76 -1.53 3.60
C GLN A 234 -6.76 -1.24 2.47
N VAL A 235 -6.35 -2.30 1.78
CA VAL A 235 -5.52 -2.24 0.59
C VAL A 235 -6.21 -3.00 -0.53
N ASN A 236 -6.41 -2.33 -1.66
CA ASN A 236 -6.70 -3.02 -2.91
C ASN A 236 -5.37 -3.33 -3.60
N GLN A 237 -5.10 -4.61 -3.87
CA GLN A 237 -3.81 -5.04 -4.40
C GLN A 237 -3.47 -4.37 -5.74
N VAL A 238 -4.43 -4.33 -6.66
CA VAL A 238 -4.22 -3.78 -8.02
C VAL A 238 -4.03 -2.26 -7.94
N GLU A 239 -4.89 -1.54 -7.23
CA GLU A 239 -4.78 -0.08 -7.09
C GLU A 239 -3.50 0.32 -6.37
N ALA A 240 -3.11 -0.40 -5.32
CA ALA A 240 -1.87 -0.17 -4.61
C ALA A 240 -0.67 -0.39 -5.53
N LEU A 241 -0.67 -1.45 -6.34
CA LEU A 241 0.43 -1.72 -7.25
C LEU A 241 0.53 -0.69 -8.39
N ILE A 242 -0.60 -0.27 -8.97
CA ILE A 242 -0.66 0.85 -9.93
C ILE A 242 -0.04 2.10 -9.30
N HIS A 243 -0.50 2.47 -8.10
CA HIS A 243 -0.03 3.65 -7.38
C HIS A 243 1.48 3.61 -7.10
N VAL A 244 1.98 2.49 -6.57
CA VAL A 244 3.41 2.31 -6.26
C VAL A 244 4.28 2.36 -7.53
N VAL A 245 3.84 1.74 -8.63
CA VAL A 245 4.56 1.81 -9.92
C VAL A 245 4.59 3.24 -10.45
N GLN A 246 3.46 3.93 -10.45
CA GLN A 246 3.37 5.32 -10.92
C GLN A 246 4.23 6.26 -10.08
N GLN A 247 4.18 6.13 -8.74
CA GLN A 247 5.03 6.89 -7.82
C GLN A 247 6.51 6.60 -8.02
N SER A 248 6.90 5.33 -8.17
CA SER A 248 8.28 4.94 -8.43
C SER A 248 8.81 5.54 -9.73
N LEU A 249 8.02 5.45 -10.81
CA LEU A 249 8.39 6.08 -12.09
C LEU A 249 8.47 7.60 -11.96
N ALA A 250 7.50 8.24 -11.32
CA ALA A 250 7.52 9.68 -11.10
C ALA A 250 8.74 10.15 -10.30
N LEU A 251 9.15 9.37 -9.29
CA LEU A 251 10.35 9.63 -8.49
C LEU A 251 11.63 9.52 -9.33
N LEU A 252 11.73 8.51 -10.19
CA LEU A 252 12.91 8.30 -11.04
C LEU A 252 13.00 9.25 -12.24
N LEU A 253 11.89 9.90 -12.61
CA LEU A 253 11.79 10.81 -13.75
C LEU A 253 11.80 12.30 -13.36
N ARG A 254 12.21 12.62 -12.14
CA ARG A 254 12.32 13.99 -11.63
C ARG A 254 13.65 14.18 -10.89
N ASP A 255 13.98 15.44 -10.63
CA ASP A 255 15.07 15.75 -9.72
C ASP A 255 14.69 15.31 -8.30
N VAL A 256 15.54 14.49 -7.70
CA VAL A 256 15.30 13.91 -6.37
C VAL A 256 15.56 14.99 -5.32
N ASP A 257 14.60 15.21 -4.42
CA ASP A 257 14.79 16.07 -3.27
C ASP A 257 15.32 15.27 -2.07
N GLU A 258 16.01 15.94 -1.14
CA GLU A 258 16.63 15.31 0.04
C GLU A 258 15.64 14.46 0.86
N LYS A 259 14.33 14.74 0.75
CA LYS A 259 13.27 14.06 1.50
C LYS A 259 12.74 12.81 0.79
N SER A 260 12.92 12.71 -0.53
CA SER A 260 12.55 11.54 -1.32
C SER A 260 13.74 10.66 -1.68
N THR A 261 14.98 11.14 -1.49
CA THR A 261 16.21 10.36 -1.75
C THR A 261 16.22 9.02 -1.05
N ALA A 262 15.72 8.92 0.19
CA ALA A 262 15.70 7.68 0.95
C ALA A 262 14.87 6.56 0.29
N LEU A 263 13.91 6.90 -0.59
CA LEU A 263 13.06 5.93 -1.29
C LEU A 263 13.65 5.47 -2.64
N VAL A 264 14.62 6.20 -3.19
CA VAL A 264 15.19 5.90 -4.51
C VAL A 264 15.79 4.48 -4.57
N PRO A 265 16.58 4.01 -3.57
CA PRO A 265 17.15 2.67 -3.61
C PRO A 265 16.08 1.56 -3.70
N ASP A 266 14.97 1.70 -2.97
CA ASP A 266 13.86 0.75 -2.99
C ASP A 266 13.07 0.83 -4.30
N ALA A 267 12.80 2.04 -4.79
CA ALA A 267 12.11 2.26 -6.06
C ALA A 267 12.88 1.63 -7.23
N VAL A 268 14.20 1.81 -7.28
CA VAL A 268 15.08 1.23 -8.30
C VAL A 268 15.09 -0.30 -8.23
N ALA A 269 15.24 -0.87 -7.03
CA ALA A 269 15.35 -2.31 -6.84
C ALA A 269 14.03 -3.06 -7.11
N LEU A 270 12.89 -2.46 -6.75
CA LEU A 270 11.58 -3.13 -6.76
C LEU A 270 10.77 -2.87 -8.03
N LEU A 271 11.03 -1.77 -8.76
CA LEU A 271 10.27 -1.40 -9.96
C LEU A 271 10.13 -2.53 -10.99
N PRO A 272 11.18 -3.31 -11.33
CA PRO A 272 11.03 -4.43 -12.27
C PRO A 272 10.03 -5.49 -11.78
N SER A 273 10.07 -5.82 -10.48
CA SER A 273 9.16 -6.79 -9.88
C SER A 273 7.72 -6.27 -9.91
N PHE A 274 7.51 -5.01 -9.53
CA PHE A 274 6.18 -4.39 -9.55
C PHE A 274 5.60 -4.29 -10.95
N LEU A 275 6.40 -3.90 -11.94
CA LEU A 275 5.97 -3.85 -13.34
C LEU A 275 5.55 -5.22 -13.85
N ASN A 276 6.29 -6.27 -13.49
CA ASN A 276 5.97 -7.64 -13.89
C ASN A 276 4.68 -8.13 -13.22
N GLU A 277 4.54 -7.97 -11.90
CA GLU A 277 3.32 -8.35 -11.19
C GLU A 277 2.10 -7.61 -11.72
N LEU A 278 2.22 -6.30 -11.97
CA LEU A 278 1.13 -5.49 -12.49
C LEU A 278 0.74 -5.91 -13.90
N TYR A 279 1.71 -6.26 -14.74
CA TYR A 279 1.44 -6.77 -16.08
C TYR A 279 0.69 -8.11 -16.05
N GLU A 280 1.07 -9.02 -15.15
CA GLU A 280 0.36 -10.30 -14.98
C GLU A 280 -1.08 -10.07 -14.48
N LEU A 281 -1.28 -9.16 -13.53
CA LEU A 281 -2.61 -8.76 -13.08
C LEU A 281 -3.44 -8.09 -14.19
N SER A 282 -2.83 -7.31 -15.08
CA SER A 282 -3.52 -6.66 -16.20
C SER A 282 -4.12 -7.62 -17.22
N LYS A 283 -3.72 -8.90 -17.19
CA LYS A 283 -4.30 -9.94 -18.06
C LYS A 283 -5.67 -10.41 -17.55
N THR A 284 -5.92 -10.26 -16.26
CA THR A 284 -7.16 -10.70 -15.60
C THR A 284 -8.03 -9.53 -15.15
N GLU A 285 -7.40 -8.41 -14.79
CA GLU A 285 -8.04 -7.21 -14.28
C GLU A 285 -7.96 -6.08 -15.32
N ASP A 286 -9.04 -5.32 -15.47
CA ASP A 286 -9.07 -4.21 -16.42
C ASP A 286 -8.35 -2.98 -15.84
N ILE A 287 -7.17 -2.68 -16.39
CA ILE A 287 -6.42 -1.46 -16.10
C ILE A 287 -6.86 -0.38 -17.08
N SER A 288 -7.38 0.72 -16.52
CA SER A 288 -7.90 1.83 -17.32
C SER A 288 -6.78 2.51 -18.10
N ASP A 289 -7.12 3.15 -19.21
CA ASP A 289 -6.16 3.94 -19.99
C ASP A 289 -5.54 5.09 -19.18
N LYS A 290 -6.30 5.66 -18.22
CA LYS A 290 -5.83 6.70 -17.27
C LYS A 290 -4.69 6.18 -16.38
N ASP A 291 -4.73 4.90 -16.01
CA ASP A 291 -3.71 4.26 -15.18
C ASP A 291 -2.54 3.73 -16.02
N ARG A 292 -2.84 3.21 -17.22
CA ARG A 292 -1.86 2.63 -18.15
C ARG A 292 -0.95 3.68 -18.79
N GLU A 293 -1.51 4.82 -19.22
CA GLU A 293 -0.75 5.89 -19.87
C GLU A 293 0.50 6.34 -19.10
N PRO A 294 0.42 6.75 -17.81
CA PRO A 294 1.58 7.23 -17.08
C PRO A 294 2.65 6.15 -16.89
N ILE A 295 2.24 4.88 -16.73
CA ILE A 295 3.16 3.75 -16.60
C ILE A 295 3.96 3.56 -17.90
N VAL A 296 3.26 3.48 -19.03
CA VAL A 296 3.89 3.22 -20.35
C VAL A 296 4.79 4.39 -20.75
N ARG A 297 4.34 5.62 -20.54
CA ARG A 297 5.16 6.82 -20.79
C ARG A 297 6.39 6.85 -19.89
N GLY A 298 6.22 6.57 -18.61
CA GLY A 298 7.32 6.58 -17.65
C GLY A 298 8.39 5.55 -17.98
N VAL A 299 7.97 4.31 -18.30
CA VAL A 299 8.88 3.24 -18.77
C VAL A 299 9.63 3.66 -20.04
N ALA A 300 8.93 4.26 -21.01
CA ALA A 300 9.58 4.72 -22.24
C ALA A 300 10.59 5.85 -21.98
N GLN A 301 10.28 6.81 -21.11
CA GLN A 301 11.20 7.89 -20.75
C GLN A 301 12.44 7.35 -20.03
N LEU A 302 12.23 6.50 -19.02
CA LEU A 302 13.32 5.90 -18.22
C LEU A 302 14.33 5.16 -19.10
N LEU A 303 13.87 4.47 -20.15
CA LEU A 303 14.74 3.69 -21.04
C LEU A 303 15.32 4.47 -22.23
N SER A 304 14.71 5.58 -22.62
CA SER A 304 15.11 6.32 -23.84
C SER A 304 15.86 7.61 -23.57
N GLU A 305 15.81 8.14 -22.36
CA GLU A 305 16.43 9.43 -22.01
C GLU A 305 17.55 9.23 -20.98
N GLU A 306 18.80 9.43 -21.43
CA GLU A 306 20.02 9.21 -20.64
C GLU A 306 20.02 10.00 -19.32
N VAL A 307 19.42 11.20 -19.30
CA VAL A 307 19.42 12.09 -18.14
C VAL A 307 18.83 11.44 -16.90
N TYR A 308 17.72 10.70 -17.02
CA TYR A 308 17.08 10.08 -15.85
C TYR A 308 17.89 8.91 -15.31
N VAL A 309 18.54 8.15 -16.22
CA VAL A 309 19.45 7.08 -15.85
C VAL A 309 20.64 7.63 -15.08
N GLU A 310 21.22 8.74 -15.53
CA GLU A 310 22.31 9.40 -14.79
C GLU A 310 21.85 9.93 -13.43
N THR A 311 20.67 10.57 -13.37
CA THR A 311 20.15 11.16 -12.15
C THR A 311 19.96 10.13 -11.04
N TYR A 312 19.22 9.04 -11.26
CA TYR A 312 19.01 8.08 -10.17
C TYR A 312 20.29 7.30 -9.82
N TRP A 313 21.19 7.07 -10.79
CA TRP A 313 22.44 6.36 -10.54
C TRP A 313 23.36 7.11 -9.57
N GLN A 314 23.34 8.44 -9.60
CA GLN A 314 24.10 9.26 -8.67
C GLN A 314 23.53 9.28 -7.25
N GLN A 315 22.30 8.79 -7.05
CA GLN A 315 21.56 8.88 -5.78
C GLN A 315 21.57 7.58 -4.98
N THR A 316 22.00 6.46 -5.58
CA THR A 316 21.90 5.14 -4.94
C THR A 316 22.92 4.16 -5.52
N ASP A 317 23.46 3.30 -4.64
CA ASP A 317 24.28 2.15 -5.05
C ASP A 317 23.41 0.98 -5.55
N ASN A 318 22.10 0.98 -5.25
CA ASN A 318 21.15 0.06 -5.90
C ASN A 318 20.92 0.47 -7.36
N PHE A 319 20.86 -0.54 -8.24
CA PHE A 319 20.62 -0.35 -9.66
C PHE A 319 19.53 -1.30 -10.16
N ILE A 320 18.88 -0.90 -11.26
CA ILE A 320 17.95 -1.79 -11.96
C ILE A 320 18.76 -2.97 -12.47
N LYS A 321 18.36 -4.18 -12.08
CA LYS A 321 19.01 -5.40 -12.55
C LYS A 321 18.63 -5.66 -14.01
N TRP A 322 19.45 -5.12 -14.91
CA TRP A 322 19.25 -5.16 -16.35
C TRP A 322 19.39 -6.55 -17.00
N HIS A 323 19.74 -7.59 -16.22
CA HIS A 323 19.74 -8.97 -16.69
C HIS A 323 18.35 -9.44 -17.15
N ASP A 324 17.28 -8.83 -16.61
CA ASP A 324 15.91 -9.09 -17.01
C ASP A 324 15.18 -7.79 -17.37
N VAL A 325 15.27 -7.41 -18.65
CA VAL A 325 14.50 -6.28 -19.22
C VAL A 325 13.05 -6.64 -19.54
N SER A 326 12.64 -7.90 -19.34
CA SER A 326 11.32 -8.37 -19.73
C SER A 326 10.17 -7.59 -19.06
N PRO A 327 10.25 -7.17 -17.78
CA PRO A 327 9.18 -6.42 -17.15
C PRO A 327 8.91 -5.10 -17.87
N PHE A 328 9.97 -4.38 -18.28
CA PHE A 328 9.82 -3.14 -19.03
C PHE A 328 9.35 -3.38 -20.47
N TRP A 329 9.90 -4.40 -21.13
CA TRP A 329 9.55 -4.70 -22.52
C TRP A 329 8.09 -5.11 -22.68
N LYS A 330 7.53 -5.91 -21.76
CA LYS A 330 6.12 -6.32 -21.78
C LYS A 330 5.15 -5.14 -21.91
N TRP A 331 5.40 -4.06 -21.17
CA TRP A 331 4.60 -2.83 -21.23
C TRP A 331 4.79 -2.03 -22.54
N LEU A 332 5.98 -2.10 -23.14
CA LEU A 332 6.26 -1.40 -24.41
C LEU A 332 5.81 -2.19 -25.65
N GLU A 333 5.79 -3.51 -25.57
CA GLU A 333 5.38 -4.38 -26.67
C GLU A 333 3.86 -4.38 -26.87
N ASP A 334 3.11 -4.29 -25.76
CA ASP A 334 1.65 -4.30 -25.77
C ASP A 334 1.07 -3.24 -26.73
N SER A 335 0.26 -3.70 -27.68
CA SER A 335 -0.38 -2.85 -28.68
C SER A 335 -1.31 -1.82 -28.07
N ASN A 336 -1.96 -2.15 -26.95
CA ASN A 336 -2.84 -1.23 -26.22
C ASN A 336 -2.04 -0.13 -25.51
N SER A 337 -0.78 -0.40 -25.20
CA SER A 337 0.14 0.53 -24.54
C SER A 337 0.78 1.52 -25.53
N ALA A 338 1.06 1.09 -26.76
CA ALA A 338 1.75 1.90 -27.76
C ALA A 338 0.99 3.18 -28.21
N GLN A 339 -0.34 3.24 -28.04
CA GLN A 339 -1.13 4.41 -28.41
C GLN A 339 -0.80 5.65 -27.56
N HIS A 340 -0.44 5.44 -26.29
CA HIS A 340 -0.16 6.49 -25.29
C HIS A 340 1.22 7.14 -25.45
N LEU A 341 2.08 6.57 -26.29
CA LEU A 341 3.43 7.09 -26.52
C LEU A 341 3.44 8.31 -27.46
N GLU A 342 4.37 9.21 -27.20
CA GLU A 342 4.62 10.37 -28.06
C GLU A 342 5.30 9.97 -29.37
N MET A 343 5.29 10.86 -30.38
CA MET A 343 5.89 10.54 -31.69
C MET A 343 7.39 10.21 -31.59
N LYS A 344 8.14 10.88 -30.71
CA LYS A 344 9.57 10.58 -30.46
C LYS A 344 9.73 9.16 -29.91
N GLN A 345 8.95 8.81 -28.89
CA GLN A 345 8.96 7.49 -28.25
C GLN A 345 8.49 6.39 -29.20
N LYS A 346 7.44 6.63 -29.99
CA LYS A 346 6.96 5.71 -31.03
C LYS A 346 8.04 5.41 -32.07
N ARG A 347 8.79 6.42 -32.51
CA ARG A 347 9.91 6.24 -33.45
C ARG A 347 11.05 5.43 -32.84
N TRP A 348 11.43 5.75 -31.59
CA TRP A 348 12.43 4.99 -30.84
C TRP A 348 12.02 3.52 -30.71
N LEU A 349 10.80 3.25 -30.22
CA LEU A 349 10.26 1.90 -30.05
C LEU A 349 10.16 1.12 -31.37
N ALA A 350 9.78 1.78 -32.46
CA ALA A 350 9.78 1.16 -33.80
C ALA A 350 11.19 0.78 -34.27
N GLY A 351 12.22 1.52 -33.86
CA GLY A 351 13.62 1.16 -34.08
C GLY A 351 14.02 -0.09 -33.30
N ILE A 352 13.65 -0.16 -32.03
CA ILE A 352 13.89 -1.33 -31.16
C ILE A 352 13.22 -2.59 -31.72
N ARG A 353 11.95 -2.50 -32.14
CA ARG A 353 11.18 -3.65 -32.69
C ARG A 353 11.77 -4.22 -34.00
N LYS A 354 12.50 -3.39 -34.77
CA LYS A 354 13.17 -3.82 -36.00
C LYS A 354 14.55 -4.42 -35.74
N ALA A 355 15.08 -4.30 -34.53
CA ALA A 355 16.39 -4.84 -34.20
C ALA A 355 16.33 -6.37 -34.18
N PRO A 356 17.40 -7.06 -34.64
CA PRO A 356 17.47 -8.52 -34.60
C PRO A 356 17.49 -9.07 -33.16
N ASN A 357 17.90 -8.27 -32.19
CA ASN A 357 17.83 -8.59 -30.77
C ASN A 357 17.32 -7.36 -30.01
N VAL A 358 16.09 -7.45 -29.50
CA VAL A 358 15.38 -6.39 -28.77
C VAL A 358 16.10 -6.05 -27.46
N VAL A 359 16.51 -7.07 -26.70
CA VAL A 359 17.22 -6.88 -25.42
C VAL A 359 18.51 -6.10 -25.65
N LEU A 360 19.28 -6.48 -26.66
CA LEU A 360 20.51 -5.78 -27.03
C LEU A 360 20.24 -4.33 -27.44
N ALA A 361 19.18 -4.09 -28.20
CA ALA A 361 18.81 -2.75 -28.64
C ALA A 361 18.37 -1.84 -27.48
N LEU A 362 17.69 -2.39 -26.47
CA LEU A 362 17.30 -1.68 -25.24
C LEU A 362 18.50 -1.40 -24.33
N LEU A 363 19.39 -2.38 -24.15
CA LEU A 363 20.53 -2.24 -23.23
C LEU A 363 21.65 -1.38 -23.80
N LYS A 364 21.80 -1.29 -25.12
CA LYS A 364 22.95 -0.60 -25.74
C LYS A 364 23.08 0.88 -25.31
N PRO A 365 22.04 1.73 -25.35
CA PRO A 365 22.16 3.13 -24.92
C PRO A 365 22.56 3.24 -23.44
N ILE A 366 21.89 2.48 -22.57
CA ILE A 366 22.15 2.45 -21.12
C ILE A 366 23.59 1.99 -20.84
N SER A 367 24.01 0.88 -21.45
CA SER A 367 25.37 0.34 -21.26
C SER A 367 26.44 1.28 -21.80
N THR A 368 26.17 1.99 -22.89
CA THR A 368 27.11 2.97 -23.47
C THR A 368 27.26 4.18 -22.56
N LEU A 369 26.14 4.67 -22.00
CA LEU A 369 26.10 5.75 -21.02
C LEU A 369 26.92 5.41 -19.78
N LEU A 370 26.65 4.24 -19.20
CA LEU A 370 27.32 3.75 -18.00
C LEU A 370 28.81 3.52 -18.23
N ALA A 371 29.19 2.90 -19.35
CA ALA A 371 30.59 2.73 -19.72
C ALA A 371 31.31 4.06 -19.92
N ARG A 372 30.66 5.05 -20.56
CA ARG A 372 31.21 6.40 -20.75
C ARG A 372 31.50 7.06 -19.41
N ASN A 373 30.53 7.04 -18.49
CA ASN A 373 30.66 7.69 -17.20
C ASN A 373 31.69 6.98 -16.31
N TRP A 374 31.74 5.66 -16.33
CA TRP A 374 32.78 4.90 -15.62
C TRP A 374 34.21 5.23 -16.10
N LEU A 375 34.41 5.40 -17.41
CA LEU A 375 35.70 5.76 -17.99
C LEU A 375 36.11 7.22 -17.70
N GLN A 376 35.17 8.07 -17.28
CA GLN A 376 35.36 9.51 -17.08
C GLN A 376 35.33 9.93 -15.62
N ASP A 377 34.68 9.17 -14.75
CA ASP A 377 34.47 9.49 -13.33
C ASP A 377 34.61 8.23 -12.46
N GLU A 378 35.61 8.23 -11.57
CA GLU A 378 35.88 7.12 -10.65
C GLU A 378 34.85 7.00 -9.52
N LYS A 379 33.88 7.91 -9.41
CA LYS A 379 32.86 7.91 -8.35
C LYS A 379 31.72 6.91 -8.56
N TRP A 380 31.65 6.27 -9.72
CA TRP A 380 30.55 5.36 -10.05
C TRP A 380 30.84 3.96 -9.50
N ASP A 381 29.88 3.40 -8.75
CA ASP A 381 30.00 2.08 -8.15
C ASP A 381 30.33 0.99 -9.20
N PRO A 382 31.45 0.26 -9.05
CA PRO A 382 31.87 -0.75 -10.01
C PRO A 382 30.94 -1.97 -10.10
N GLU A 383 30.22 -2.33 -9.04
CA GLU A 383 29.38 -3.53 -9.00
C GLU A 383 28.16 -3.37 -9.91
N GLY A 384 27.41 -2.28 -9.79
CA GLY A 384 26.27 -2.01 -10.67
C GLY A 384 26.64 -1.84 -12.14
N LEU A 385 27.80 -1.24 -12.39
CA LEU A 385 28.35 -1.10 -13.73
C LEU A 385 28.70 -2.46 -14.33
N PHE A 386 29.36 -3.32 -13.55
CA PHE A 386 29.71 -4.67 -13.97
C PHE A 386 28.46 -5.48 -14.34
N ASP A 387 27.43 -5.48 -13.47
CA ASP A 387 26.18 -6.20 -13.71
C ASP A 387 25.48 -5.74 -15.01
N CYS A 388 25.43 -4.43 -15.26
CA CYS A 388 24.83 -3.91 -16.49
C CYS A 388 25.64 -4.29 -17.74
N LEU A 389 26.97 -4.21 -17.67
CA LEU A 389 27.84 -4.57 -18.78
C LEU A 389 27.85 -6.08 -19.04
N GLU A 390 27.78 -6.89 -17.99
CA GLU A 390 27.65 -8.34 -18.09
C GLU A 390 26.34 -8.71 -18.79
N ALA A 391 25.21 -8.11 -18.37
CA ALA A 391 23.92 -8.32 -19.04
C ALA A 391 23.97 -7.97 -20.54
N TYR A 392 24.63 -6.87 -20.89
CA TYR A 392 24.86 -6.49 -22.29
C TYR A 392 25.72 -7.51 -23.04
N LEU A 393 26.84 -7.96 -22.46
CA LEU A 393 27.74 -8.93 -23.07
C LEU A 393 27.08 -10.30 -23.26
N ILE A 394 26.25 -10.75 -22.31
CA ILE A 394 25.43 -11.95 -22.43
C ILE A 394 24.43 -11.79 -23.60
N ALA A 395 23.78 -10.63 -23.73
CA ALA A 395 22.88 -10.34 -24.85
C ALA A 395 23.62 -10.33 -26.21
N VAL A 396 24.87 -9.87 -26.25
CA VAL A 396 25.74 -9.96 -27.45
C VAL A 396 26.08 -11.42 -27.78
N GLY A 397 26.47 -12.21 -26.77
CA GLY A 397 26.82 -13.61 -26.93
C GLY A 397 25.66 -14.45 -27.49
N THR A 398 24.47 -14.30 -26.90
CA THR A 398 23.24 -14.96 -27.37
C THR A 398 22.86 -14.54 -28.79
N SER A 399 23.03 -13.27 -29.16
CA SER A 399 22.80 -12.80 -30.53
C SER A 399 23.74 -13.44 -31.55
N LYS A 400 25.02 -13.65 -31.21
CA LYS A 400 26.00 -14.29 -32.11
C LYS A 400 25.70 -15.78 -32.33
N VAL A 401 25.27 -16.48 -31.27
CA VAL A 401 24.87 -17.90 -31.35
C VAL A 401 23.59 -18.06 -32.19
N SER A 402 22.60 -17.19 -32.02
CA SER A 402 21.37 -17.19 -32.83
C SER A 402 21.65 -16.92 -34.32
N ALA A 403 22.55 -15.98 -34.63
CA ALA A 403 22.96 -15.72 -36.01
C ALA A 403 23.74 -16.89 -36.66
N ALA A 404 24.51 -17.64 -35.88
CA ALA A 404 25.27 -18.81 -36.34
C ALA A 404 24.41 -20.07 -36.54
N LEU A 405 23.20 -20.12 -35.98
CA LEU A 405 22.26 -21.25 -36.14
C LEU A 405 21.26 -21.04 -37.30
N ILE A 406 21.20 -19.84 -37.87
CA ILE A 406 20.26 -19.46 -38.96
C ILE A 406 21.00 -19.27 -40.30
N GLY A 407 22.33 -19.27 -40.31
CA GLY A 407 23.17 -19.31 -41.52
C GLY A 407 23.64 -20.73 -41.81
#